data_AF-N9G6S8-F1
#
_entry.id   AF-N9G6S8-F1
#
_cell.length_a   1.000
_cell.length_b   1.000
_cell.length_c   1.000
_cell.angle_alpha   90.00
_cell.angle_beta   90.00
_cell.angle_gamma   90.00
#
_symmetry.space_group_name_H-M   'P 1'
#
loop_
_entity.id
_entity.type
_entity.pdbx_description
1 polymer ?
#
loop_
_entity_poly.entity_id
_entity_poly.type
_entity_poly.pdbx_seq_one_letter_code
_entity_poly.pdbx_strand_id
1 'polypeptide(L)' 'MDKNQELERGIIPAGTRIKLYEGSITLLEDTVVDANQEWIDKAIKDQEDYDNGIGTTSEPKL' A
#
# COMPACT_ATOMS: atom_id res chain seq x y z
N MET A 1 27.03 -13.42 -12.64
CA MET A 1 26.17 -12.65 -11.71
C MET A 1 25.79 -11.40 -12.46
N ASP A 2 24.64 -11.43 -13.12
CA ASP A 2 24.14 -10.34 -13.96
C ASP A 2 23.91 -9.09 -13.11
N LYS A 3 24.63 -8.01 -13.45
CA LYS A 3 24.65 -6.74 -12.71
C LYS A 3 23.65 -5.70 -13.23
N ASN A 4 22.55 -6.14 -13.87
CA ASN A 4 21.56 -5.25 -14.49
C ASN A 4 20.13 -5.80 -14.36
N GLN A 5 19.71 -6.21 -13.16
CA GLN A 5 18.27 -6.20 -12.88
C GLN A 5 17.91 -4.76 -12.55
N GLU A 6 17.28 -4.06 -13.50
CA GLU A 6 16.55 -2.83 -13.19
C GLU A 6 15.56 -3.19 -12.08
N LEU A 7 15.83 -2.74 -10.86
CA LEU A 7 14.90 -2.89 -9.75
C LEU A 7 13.64 -2.14 -10.16
N GLU A 8 12.52 -2.86 -10.21
CA GLU A 8 11.23 -2.23 -10.49
C GLU A 8 10.94 -1.21 -9.39
N ARG A 9 10.74 0.04 -9.80
CA ARG A 9 10.48 1.15 -8.89
C ARG A 9 9.04 1.58 -8.99
N GLY A 10 8.36 1.54 -7.86
CA GLY A 10 7.00 2.03 -7.70
C GLY A 10 6.98 3.32 -6.89
N ILE A 11 5.86 4.01 -6.95
CA ILE A 11 5.62 5.27 -6.27
C ILE A 11 4.46 5.07 -5.30
N ILE A 12 4.70 5.39 -4.03
CA ILE A 12 3.64 5.57 -3.04
C ILE A 12 3.28 7.06 -3.03
N PRO A 13 2.02 7.44 -3.28
CA PRO A 13 1.64 8.84 -3.37
C PRO A 13 1.69 9.54 -2.01
N ALA A 14 1.91 10.85 -2.03
CA ALA A 14 1.78 11.72 -0.87
C ALA A 14 0.38 11.58 -0.24
N GLY A 15 0.30 11.66 1.08
CA GLY A 15 -0.93 11.48 1.84
C GLY A 15 -1.29 10.03 2.15
N THR A 16 -0.61 9.04 1.55
CA THR A 16 -0.79 7.64 1.95
C THR A 16 -0.37 7.43 3.41
N ARG A 17 -1.27 6.80 4.18
CA ARG A 17 -1.01 6.41 5.56
C ARG A 17 -0.43 5.01 5.59
N ILE A 18 0.85 4.91 5.93
CA ILE A 18 1.56 3.62 6.06
C ILE A 18 1.76 3.24 7.52
N LYS A 19 1.97 1.95 7.78
CA LYS A 19 2.37 1.43 9.09
C LYS A 19 3.83 1.00 9.04
N LEU A 20 4.66 1.61 9.88
CA LEU A 20 6.03 1.21 10.11
C LEU A 20 6.13 0.69 11.54
N TYR A 21 6.40 -0.61 11.69
CA TYR A 21 6.36 -1.29 12.99
C TYR A 21 5.01 -1.10 13.69
N GLU A 22 5.00 -0.53 14.89
CA GLU A 22 3.80 -0.23 15.66
C GLU A 22 3.22 1.16 15.37
N GLY A 23 3.97 2.02 14.66
CA GLY A 23 3.58 3.38 14.35
C GLY A 23 2.86 3.51 13.01
N SER A 24 1.86 4.39 12.94
CA SER A 24 1.32 4.87 11.67
C SER A 24 1.89 6.25 11.35
N ILE A 25 2.29 6.46 10.11
CA ILE A 25 2.71 7.76 9.60
C ILE A 25 1.99 8.07 8.29
N THR A 26 1.89 9.35 7.96
CA THR A 26 1.40 9.81 6.67
C THR A 26 2.59 10.35 5.88
N LEU A 27 2.74 9.89 4.63
CA LEU A 27 3.77 10.40 3.74
C LEU A 27 3.46 11.85 3.35
N LEU A 28 4.46 12.73 3.39
CA LEU A 28 4.31 14.14 3.04
C LEU A 28 4.53 14.41 1.56
N GLU A 29 5.22 13.51 0.87
CA GLU A 29 5.57 13.61 -0.55
C GLU A 29 5.55 12.23 -1.21
N ASP A 30 5.47 12.21 -2.54
CA ASP A 30 5.54 10.98 -3.33
C ASP A 30 6.87 10.28 -3.07
N THR A 31 6.81 9.01 -2.70
CA THR A 31 7.99 8.24 -2.28
C THR A 31 8.25 7.10 -3.25
N VAL A 32 9.44 7.11 -3.86
CA VAL A 32 9.91 6.02 -4.73
C VAL A 32 10.39 4.85 -3.87
N VAL A 33 9.91 3.65 -4.17
CA VAL A 33 10.25 2.42 -3.45
C VAL A 33 10.62 1.31 -4.42
N ASP A 34 11.45 0.37 -3.97
CA ASP A 34 11.83 -0.82 -4.73
C ASP A 34 10.73 -1.88 -4.65
N ALA A 35 9.60 -1.60 -5.30
CA ALA A 35 8.44 -2.48 -5.38
C ALA A 35 7.66 -2.26 -6.68
N ASN A 36 6.96 -3.29 -7.13
CA ASN A 36 6.09 -3.24 -8.31
C ASN A 36 4.86 -2.34 -8.05
N GLN A 37 4.53 -1.46 -9.01
CA GLN A 37 3.44 -0.49 -8.87
C GLN A 37 2.06 -1.17 -8.68
N GLU A 38 1.78 -2.28 -9.36
CA GLU A 38 0.50 -3.00 -9.25
C GLU A 38 0.25 -3.48 -7.82
N TRP A 39 1.30 -3.92 -7.12
CA TRP A 39 1.20 -4.35 -5.73
C TRP A 39 0.99 -3.17 -4.77
N ILE A 40 1.61 -2.02 -5.05
CA ILE A 40 1.40 -0.78 -4.29
C ILE A 40 -0.06 -0.32 -4.45
N ASP A 41 -0.53 -0.24 -5.68
CA ASP A 41 -1.89 0.21 -6.00
C ASP A 41 -2.93 -0.72 -5.37
N LYS A 42 -2.69 -2.03 -5.43
CA LYS A 42 -3.55 -3.02 -4.76
C LYS A 42 -3.57 -2.81 -3.25
N ALA A 43 -2.43 -2.61 -2.60
CA ALA A 43 -2.37 -2.43 -1.15
C ALA A 43 -3.11 -1.16 -0.69
N ILE A 44 -2.97 -0.06 -1.44
CA ILE A 44 -3.72 1.18 -1.19
C ILE A 44 -5.23 0.92 -1.36
N LYS A 45 -5.62 0.24 -2.44
CA LYS A 45 -7.02 -0.08 -2.71
C LYS A 45 -7.63 -0.99 -1.64
N ASP A 46 -6.91 -2.01 -1.19
CA ASP A 46 -7.34 -2.92 -0.12
C ASP A 46 -7.57 -2.16 1.20
N GLN A 47 -6.73 -1.16 1.51
CA GLN A 47 -6.90 -0.30 2.67
C GLN A 47 -8.15 0.58 2.56
N GLU A 48 -8.37 1.21 1.41
CA GLU A 48 -9.59 1.98 1.15
C GLU A 48 -10.84 1.11 1.23
N ASP A 49 -10.81 -0.09 0.68
CA ASP A 49 -11.93 -1.02 0.71
C ASP A 49 -12.24 -1.46 2.14
N TYR A 50 -11.22 -1.73 2.96
CA TYR A 50 -11.38 -2.00 4.39
C TYR A 50 -12.02 -0.83 5.13
N ASP A 51 -11.52 0.39 4.94
CA ASP A 51 -12.03 1.60 5.61
C ASP A 51 -13.47 1.93 5.16
N ASN A 52 -13.83 1.56 3.93
CA ASN A 52 -15.19 1.71 3.39
C ASN A 52 -16.11 0.51 3.69
N GLY A 53 -15.63 -0.53 4.37
CA GLY A 53 -16.40 -1.74 4.68
C GLY A 53 -16.76 -2.59 3.46
N ILE A 54 -16.01 -2.46 2.36
CA ILE A 54 -16.18 -3.24 1.14
C ILE A 54 -15.47 -4.58 1.33
N GLY A 55 -16.21 -5.70 1.17
CA GLY A 55 -15.63 -7.04 1.29
C GLY A 55 -15.46 -7.56 2.72
N THR A 56 -15.77 -6.78 3.75
CA THR A 56 -15.98 -7.30 5.11
C THR A 56 -17.29 -8.08 5.13
N THR A 57 -17.23 -9.40 4.98
CA THR A 57 -18.34 -10.31 5.31
C THR A 57 -18.54 -10.30 6.82
N SER A 58 -19.10 -9.22 7.35
CA SER A 58 -19.82 -9.33 8.62
C SER A 58 -21.11 -10.08 8.30
N GLU A 59 -21.08 -11.41 8.43
CA GLU A 59 -22.30 -12.11 8.79
C GLU A 59 -22.82 -11.41 10.05
N PRO A 60 -24.07 -10.93 10.07
CA PRO A 60 -24.64 -10.43 11.30
C PRO A 60 -24.69 -11.63 12.25
N LYS A 61 -23.93 -11.57 13.34
CA LYS A 61 -24.17 -12.47 14.47
C LYS A 61 -25.59 -12.16 14.96
N LEU A 62 -26.50 -13.10 14.67
CA LEU A 62 -27.89 -13.15 15.17
C LEU A 62 -27.94 -12.94 16.69
#